data_AF-A0AA36C031-F1
#
_entry.id   AF-A0AA36C031-F1
#
_cell.length_a   1.000
_cell.length_b   1.000
_cell.length_c   1.000
_cell.angle_alpha   90.00
_cell.angle_beta   90.00
_cell.angle_gamma   90.00
#
_symmetry.space_group_name_H-M   'P 1'
#
loop_
_entity.id
_entity.type
_entity.pdbx_description
1 polymer ?
#
loop_
_entity_poly.entity_id
_entity_poly.type
_entity_poly.pdbx_seq_one_letter_code
_entity_poly.pdbx_strand_id
1 'polypeptide(L)'
;MKYFQSSAASAGGSKQGRSILKLEWTNQHGCGITNDTNPSKRQCNIVLQYMCQKLIVENPLDRLRDGTNSYSQKYTYRNGYPANLKAYNKDKKILYTDRGLHENWDWYDKCMQREQNGGLFTADQKLTVRNGYIRSTSTRQNPNGARSGYECPEERDYYPYWHPTPWIDIAVFAQKQENCPYYIKNSFNSHTYGECVQFYPDGVRKHAFRWNNPFECKCHKGTWVQFSSYLELAPEFKTVEECVSARKSTKINYIWGIPWDTKNITKKECMVAPEKPFCSQAPVNRINHLGNGIGGETNSFDWKLPYFPSGSEMRCVYRARYNISTDDYSTTETTSEDNEDVEKGIESPVQNNPVVKLAGQEFQLAINTAQFGRTFQDRSHVFHLMPRPQGCDNETINNLNVRGKRGNIVQVYPAVEYDFVPNNLEMDSEDLVHIQWTGSNTHNNKKYGNDGQGADGTDRSNILQMAKGGVSYPLAFADTTLWNNSEIVWIYHNELNIKPVDLALSMASSGYYTCLKAAQCPKTLVQDSKEEKAAMDKLLNNAPASYLGALLRLKPGRRQSGYQERQADTFRLICIDR
;
A
#
# COMPACT_ATOMS: atom_id res chain seq x y z
N MET A 1 8.94 1.55 8.90
CA MET A 1 9.26 0.12 8.65
C MET A 1 10.20 0.00 7.45
N LYS A 2 11.12 -0.97 7.51
CA LYS A 2 12.09 -1.27 6.45
C LYS A 2 11.99 -2.75 6.11
N TYR A 3 11.62 -3.12 4.89
CA TYR A 3 11.52 -4.51 4.46
C TYR A 3 12.64 -4.83 3.48
N PHE A 4 12.97 -6.11 3.34
CA PHE A 4 13.85 -6.54 2.25
C PHE A 4 13.07 -6.70 0.96
N GLN A 5 13.67 -6.30 -0.16
CA GLN A 5 13.20 -6.62 -1.50
C GLN A 5 13.24 -8.14 -1.73
N SER A 6 12.46 -8.62 -2.71
CA SER A 6 12.74 -9.96 -3.26
C SER A 6 14.07 -9.93 -4.05
N SER A 7 14.62 -11.09 -4.37
CA SER A 7 15.83 -11.22 -5.21
C SER A 7 15.49 -11.59 -6.66
N ALA A 8 16.50 -11.63 -7.53
CA ALA A 8 16.36 -12.18 -8.88
C ALA A 8 15.86 -13.64 -8.90
N ALA A 9 16.13 -14.43 -7.85
CA ALA A 9 15.69 -15.82 -7.75
C ALA A 9 14.16 -15.97 -7.62
N SER A 10 13.45 -14.89 -7.26
CA SER A 10 11.99 -14.84 -7.15
C SER A 10 11.25 -14.69 -8.49
N ALA A 11 11.99 -14.52 -9.59
CA ALA A 11 11.43 -14.35 -10.92
C ALA A 11 10.62 -15.57 -11.38
N GLY A 12 9.64 -15.35 -12.26
CA GLY A 12 8.90 -16.42 -12.94
C GLY A 12 8.05 -17.30 -12.01
N GLY A 13 7.66 -16.82 -10.83
CA GLY A 13 6.84 -17.58 -9.88
C GLY A 13 7.61 -18.58 -9.02
N SER A 14 8.95 -18.55 -9.03
CA SER A 14 9.80 -19.30 -8.10
C SER A 14 9.45 -19.01 -6.65
N LYS A 15 9.46 -20.04 -5.77
CA LYS A 15 9.28 -19.86 -4.31
C LYS A 15 10.53 -19.26 -3.62
N GLN A 16 11.70 -19.42 -4.22
CA GLN A 16 12.97 -18.95 -3.70
C GLN A 16 13.11 -17.42 -3.82
N GLY A 17 13.91 -16.83 -2.93
CA GLY A 17 14.30 -15.42 -3.01
C GLY A 17 13.16 -14.43 -2.79
N ARG A 18 12.00 -14.89 -2.33
CA ARG A 18 10.85 -14.03 -2.05
C ARG A 18 11.05 -13.28 -0.74
N SER A 19 10.48 -12.09 -0.63
CA SER A 19 10.22 -11.42 0.63
C SER A 19 8.72 -11.20 0.75
N ILE A 20 8.10 -11.83 1.74
CA ILE A 20 6.65 -11.91 1.90
C ILE A 20 6.20 -10.98 3.01
N LEU A 21 5.32 -10.04 2.67
CA LEU A 21 4.61 -9.20 3.61
C LEU A 21 3.15 -9.62 3.65
N LYS A 22 2.68 -10.14 4.78
CA LYS A 22 1.27 -10.46 4.95
C LYS A 22 0.47 -9.19 5.13
N LEU A 23 -0.45 -8.96 4.19
CA LEU A 23 -1.39 -7.85 4.21
C LEU A 23 -2.70 -8.34 4.79
N GLU A 24 -3.28 -7.54 5.66
CA GLU A 24 -4.62 -7.74 6.22
C GLU A 24 -5.40 -6.45 6.07
N TRP A 25 -6.71 -6.58 5.93
CA TRP A 25 -7.58 -5.42 5.82
C TRP A 25 -8.87 -5.66 6.58
N THR A 26 -9.39 -4.58 7.16
CA THR A 26 -10.74 -4.55 7.69
C THR A 26 -11.65 -3.98 6.61
N ASN A 27 -12.85 -4.54 6.50
CA ASN A 27 -13.87 -4.03 5.60
C ASN A 27 -15.23 -4.14 6.26
N GLN A 28 -15.81 -2.98 6.59
CA GLN A 28 -17.09 -2.87 7.25
C GLN A 28 -18.27 -3.34 6.37
N HIS A 29 -18.22 -3.19 5.05
CA HIS A 29 -19.40 -3.41 4.20
C HIS A 29 -19.56 -4.87 3.72
N GLY A 30 -18.66 -5.78 4.13
CA GLY A 30 -18.69 -7.19 3.71
C GLY A 30 -18.25 -7.40 2.26
N CYS A 31 -17.90 -8.62 1.86
CA CYS A 31 -17.50 -8.91 0.49
C CYS A 31 -17.65 -10.40 0.19
N GLY A 32 -17.62 -10.79 -1.09
CA GLY A 32 -17.59 -12.18 -1.55
C GLY A 32 -18.92 -12.94 -1.51
N ILE A 33 -20.01 -12.35 -1.00
CA ILE A 33 -21.35 -12.97 -1.00
C ILE A 33 -22.08 -12.62 -2.30
N THR A 34 -22.33 -13.63 -3.14
CA THR A 34 -22.92 -13.46 -4.49
C THR A 34 -24.34 -14.02 -4.65
N ASN A 35 -24.85 -14.81 -3.70
CA ASN A 35 -26.17 -15.44 -3.78
C ASN A 35 -27.31 -14.40 -3.64
N ASP A 36 -28.21 -14.34 -4.63
CA ASP A 36 -29.34 -13.41 -4.72
C ASP A 36 -30.32 -13.49 -3.54
N THR A 37 -30.43 -14.65 -2.90
CA THR A 37 -31.31 -14.84 -1.74
C THR A 37 -30.68 -14.41 -0.42
N ASN A 38 -29.38 -14.09 -0.42
CA ASN A 38 -28.68 -13.70 0.80
C ASN A 38 -28.84 -12.19 1.05
N PRO A 39 -29.39 -11.75 2.19
CA PRO A 39 -29.57 -10.32 2.49
C PRO A 39 -28.25 -9.54 2.59
N SER A 40 -27.14 -10.25 2.77
CA SER A 40 -25.78 -9.68 2.80
C SER A 40 -25.09 -9.66 1.43
N LYS A 41 -25.77 -10.03 0.35
CA LYS A 41 -25.23 -9.93 -1.02
C LYS A 41 -24.86 -8.49 -1.33
N ARG A 42 -23.62 -8.25 -1.76
CA ARG A 42 -23.15 -6.94 -2.24
C ARG A 42 -22.15 -7.19 -3.36
N GLN A 43 -22.03 -6.24 -4.28
CA GLN A 43 -20.99 -6.25 -5.28
C GLN A 43 -19.76 -5.58 -4.69
N CYS A 44 -18.60 -6.24 -4.73
CA CYS A 44 -17.38 -5.67 -4.19
C CYS A 44 -16.14 -6.07 -4.98
N ASN A 45 -15.17 -5.16 -5.04
CA ASN A 45 -13.82 -5.46 -5.50
C ASN A 45 -12.81 -4.86 -4.50
N ILE A 46 -11.72 -5.57 -4.22
CA ILE A 46 -10.57 -5.04 -3.47
C ILE A 46 -9.37 -4.95 -4.39
N VAL A 47 -8.75 -3.78 -4.50
CA VAL A 47 -7.58 -3.53 -5.35
C VAL A 47 -6.42 -3.10 -4.47
N LEU A 48 -5.33 -3.88 -4.51
CA LEU A 48 -4.13 -3.64 -3.74
C LEU A 48 -3.05 -3.07 -4.67
N GLN A 49 -2.46 -1.95 -4.27
CA GLN A 49 -1.50 -1.20 -5.09
C GLN A 49 -0.38 -0.63 -4.25
N TYR A 50 0.73 -0.30 -4.90
CA TYR A 50 1.84 0.43 -4.28
C TYR A 50 2.48 1.37 -5.28
N MET A 51 3.26 2.31 -4.76
CA MET A 51 4.21 3.08 -5.55
C MET A 51 5.54 3.13 -4.83
N CYS A 52 6.63 3.26 -5.57
CA CYS A 52 7.97 3.39 -5.02
C CYS A 52 8.75 4.48 -5.75
N GLN A 53 9.69 5.09 -5.04
CA GLN A 53 10.70 6.00 -5.54
C GLN A 53 12.07 5.57 -4.99
N LYS A 54 13.16 5.89 -5.68
CA LYS A 54 14.49 5.76 -5.08
C LYS A 54 14.56 6.61 -3.81
N LEU A 55 15.32 6.15 -2.80
CA LEU A 55 15.47 6.89 -1.54
C LEU A 55 15.96 8.33 -1.77
N ILE A 56 16.90 8.50 -2.70
CA ILE A 56 17.36 9.80 -3.20
C ILE A 56 16.61 10.09 -4.51
N VAL A 57 15.79 11.14 -4.48
CA VAL A 57 15.02 11.62 -5.65
C VAL A 57 15.68 12.83 -6.27
N GLU A 58 15.49 13.03 -7.58
CA GLU A 58 16.03 14.19 -8.30
C GLU A 58 15.54 15.52 -7.72
N ASN A 59 14.26 15.59 -7.36
CA ASN A 59 13.64 16.75 -6.74
C ASN A 59 13.12 16.40 -5.34
N PRO A 60 13.76 16.87 -4.26
CA PRO A 60 13.34 16.60 -2.89
C PRO A 60 11.90 17.02 -2.56
N LEU A 61 11.31 17.95 -3.32
CA LEU A 61 9.92 18.37 -3.16
C LEU A 61 8.92 17.27 -3.56
N ASP A 62 9.30 16.41 -4.51
CA ASP A 62 8.46 15.33 -5.05
C ASP A 62 8.61 14.02 -4.24
N ARG A 63 9.41 14.04 -3.17
CA ARG A 63 9.68 12.87 -2.33
C ARG A 63 8.44 12.43 -1.55
N LEU A 64 8.17 11.12 -1.62
CA LEU A 64 7.20 10.44 -0.76
C LEU A 64 7.42 10.74 0.73
N ARG A 65 6.38 11.10 1.47
CA ARG A 65 6.47 11.42 2.91
C ARG A 65 5.10 11.40 3.61
N ASP A 66 5.11 11.10 4.90
CA ASP A 66 3.92 11.11 5.77
C ASP A 66 3.50 12.53 6.21
N GLY A 67 4.45 13.48 6.27
CA GLY A 67 4.23 14.80 6.85
C GLY A 67 4.28 14.78 8.39
N THR A 68 4.29 15.96 9.00
CA THR A 68 4.22 16.14 10.46
C THR A 68 2.89 16.70 10.93
N ASN A 69 1.96 16.99 10.01
CA ASN A 69 0.57 17.36 10.30
C ASN A 69 -0.39 16.97 9.16
N SER A 70 -1.69 17.06 9.44
CA SER A 70 -2.78 16.60 8.57
C SER A 70 -3.42 17.69 7.69
N TYR A 71 -2.85 18.90 7.62
CA TYR A 71 -3.40 19.97 6.77
C TYR A 71 -3.17 19.69 5.28
N SER A 72 -3.96 20.33 4.41
CA SER A 72 -3.76 20.20 2.96
C SER A 72 -2.49 20.91 2.46
N GLN A 73 -1.98 20.47 1.31
CA GLN A 73 -0.90 21.15 0.59
C GLN A 73 -1.26 22.59 0.18
N LYS A 74 -0.24 23.44 0.00
CA LYS A 74 -0.42 24.89 -0.23
C LYS A 74 -1.05 25.24 -1.58
N TYR A 75 -0.79 24.45 -2.63
CA TYR A 75 -1.18 24.81 -3.99
C TYR A 75 -2.69 25.06 -4.08
N THR A 76 -3.09 26.18 -4.65
CA THR A 76 -4.50 26.46 -4.99
C THR A 76 -4.55 26.60 -6.49
N TYR A 77 -5.36 25.78 -7.14
CA TYR A 77 -5.51 25.84 -8.59
C TYR A 77 -5.96 27.24 -9.03
N ARG A 78 -5.26 27.79 -10.02
CA ARG A 78 -5.63 29.03 -10.70
C ARG A 78 -6.07 28.66 -12.11
N ASN A 79 -7.19 29.20 -12.57
CA ASN A 79 -7.77 28.84 -13.88
C ASN A 79 -6.73 28.98 -15.01
N GLY A 80 -6.57 27.91 -15.79
CA GLY A 80 -5.73 27.85 -16.98
C GLY A 80 -4.50 26.95 -16.84
N TYR A 81 -3.76 26.81 -17.94
CA TYR A 81 -2.44 26.18 -17.99
C TYR A 81 -1.38 27.21 -17.63
N PRO A 82 -0.26 26.83 -17.00
CA PRO A 82 0.90 27.70 -16.93
C PRO A 82 1.29 28.16 -18.34
N ALA A 83 1.50 29.46 -18.55
CA ALA A 83 1.75 30.00 -19.88
C ALA A 83 3.11 29.60 -20.47
N ASN A 84 4.07 29.23 -19.62
CA ASN A 84 5.43 28.84 -19.95
C ASN A 84 6.08 28.05 -18.80
N LEU A 85 7.29 27.54 -19.04
CA LEU A 85 8.05 26.77 -18.06
C LEU A 85 8.34 27.55 -16.77
N LYS A 86 8.53 28.88 -16.84
CA LYS A 86 8.77 29.72 -15.66
C LYS A 86 7.55 29.77 -14.74
N ALA A 87 6.35 29.90 -15.31
CA ALA A 87 5.10 29.85 -14.56
C ALA A 87 4.88 28.47 -13.92
N TYR A 88 5.08 27.40 -14.70
CA TYR A 88 5.03 26.02 -14.21
C TYR A 88 5.97 25.80 -13.01
N ASN A 89 7.24 26.21 -13.15
CA ASN A 89 8.24 26.06 -12.09
C ASN A 89 7.91 26.89 -10.84
N LYS A 90 7.18 28.00 -10.99
CA LYS A 90 6.70 28.79 -9.85
C LYS A 90 5.65 27.99 -9.08
N ASP A 91 4.69 27.39 -9.77
CA ASP A 91 3.60 26.62 -9.15
C ASP A 91 4.10 25.32 -8.52
N LYS A 92 5.01 24.60 -9.20
CA LYS A 92 5.65 23.39 -8.68
C LYS A 92 6.39 23.60 -7.35
N LYS A 93 6.90 24.81 -7.11
CA LYS A 93 7.59 25.19 -5.85
C LYS A 93 6.61 25.48 -4.71
N ILE A 94 5.30 25.56 -4.96
CA ILE A 94 4.27 25.85 -3.96
C ILE A 94 3.90 24.56 -3.22
N LEU A 95 4.80 24.14 -2.32
CA LEU A 95 4.67 22.90 -1.56
C LEU A 95 5.09 23.12 -0.12
N TYR A 96 4.34 22.53 0.81
CA TYR A 96 4.73 22.45 2.21
C TYR A 96 5.41 21.09 2.48
N THR A 97 6.62 21.14 3.04
CA THR A 97 7.47 19.96 3.31
C THR A 97 7.05 19.18 4.55
N ASP A 98 6.26 19.80 5.42
CA ASP A 98 5.71 19.24 6.66
C ASP A 98 4.32 18.60 6.45
N ARG A 99 3.83 18.52 5.20
CA ARG A 99 2.59 17.81 4.82
C ARG A 99 2.90 16.47 4.19
N GLY A 100 1.98 15.52 4.33
CA GLY A 100 2.01 14.26 3.60
C GLY A 100 2.00 14.47 2.08
N LEU A 101 2.72 13.62 1.37
CA LEU A 101 2.79 13.60 -0.09
C LEU A 101 3.04 12.17 -0.55
N HIS A 102 2.01 11.52 -1.11
CA HIS A 102 2.15 10.24 -1.80
C HIS A 102 2.27 10.53 -3.31
N GLU A 103 1.26 11.17 -3.88
CA GLU A 103 1.35 11.69 -5.23
C GLU A 103 1.94 13.09 -5.26
N ASN A 104 2.81 13.36 -6.22
CA ASN A 104 3.41 14.67 -6.39
C ASN A 104 2.43 15.70 -6.98
N TRP A 105 2.83 16.97 -6.98
CA TRP A 105 2.00 18.04 -7.53
C TRP A 105 1.72 17.88 -9.02
N ASP A 106 2.69 17.41 -9.81
CA ASP A 106 2.52 17.21 -11.26
C ASP A 106 1.38 16.23 -11.56
N TRP A 107 1.28 15.15 -10.78
CA TRP A 107 0.22 14.16 -10.89
C TRP A 107 -1.16 14.77 -10.62
N TYR A 108 -1.29 15.50 -9.51
CA TYR A 108 -2.54 16.15 -9.15
C TYR A 108 -2.95 17.22 -10.17
N ASP A 109 -2.00 18.05 -10.60
CA ASP A 109 -2.28 19.14 -11.53
C ASP A 109 -2.64 18.61 -12.93
N LYS A 110 -2.03 17.49 -13.36
CA LYS A 110 -2.51 16.72 -14.53
C LYS A 110 -3.98 16.32 -14.38
N CYS A 111 -4.36 15.76 -13.24
CA CYS A 111 -5.76 15.40 -12.97
C CYS A 111 -6.69 16.62 -12.93
N MET A 112 -6.25 17.74 -12.37
CA MET A 112 -7.03 18.98 -12.30
C MET A 112 -7.26 19.65 -13.66
N GLN A 113 -6.39 19.41 -14.64
CA GLN A 113 -6.46 20.02 -15.96
C GLN A 113 -7.07 19.09 -17.01
N ARG A 114 -7.01 17.78 -16.78
CA ARG A 114 -7.57 16.77 -17.67
C ARG A 114 -9.10 16.74 -17.57
N GLU A 115 -9.72 16.59 -18.73
CA GLU A 115 -11.15 16.32 -18.87
C GLU A 115 -11.45 14.88 -18.43
N GLN A 116 -12.49 14.75 -17.61
CA GLN A 116 -12.97 13.47 -17.11
C GLN A 116 -13.33 12.56 -18.30
N ASN A 117 -13.17 11.25 -18.14
CA ASN A 117 -13.78 10.29 -19.03
C ASN A 117 -15.30 10.42 -18.97
N GLY A 118 -15.90 10.85 -20.08
CA GLY A 118 -17.35 11.05 -20.18
C GLY A 118 -18.15 9.75 -20.14
N GLY A 119 -17.52 8.58 -20.16
CA GLY A 119 -18.16 7.25 -20.12
C GLY A 119 -18.61 6.77 -18.73
N LEU A 120 -18.54 7.62 -17.70
CA LEU A 120 -18.70 7.22 -16.30
C LEU A 120 -20.11 7.45 -15.78
N PHE A 121 -20.68 6.44 -15.13
CA PHE A 121 -21.97 6.54 -14.47
C PHE A 121 -21.89 7.44 -13.23
N THR A 122 -22.70 8.48 -13.20
CA THR A 122 -22.82 9.49 -12.14
C THR A 122 -24.21 9.53 -11.53
N ALA A 123 -25.14 8.68 -11.97
CA ALA A 123 -26.54 8.73 -11.58
C ALA A 123 -27.15 10.11 -11.89
N ASP A 124 -27.85 10.71 -10.93
CA ASP A 124 -28.40 12.07 -10.98
C ASP A 124 -27.46 13.16 -10.41
N GLN A 125 -26.20 12.80 -10.09
CA GLN A 125 -25.24 13.77 -9.56
C GLN A 125 -24.78 14.76 -10.63
N LYS A 126 -25.03 16.05 -10.39
CA LYS A 126 -24.55 17.13 -11.25
C LYS A 126 -23.09 17.45 -10.96
N LEU A 127 -22.19 17.00 -11.83
CA LEU A 127 -20.76 17.26 -11.71
C LEU A 127 -20.42 18.72 -12.04
N THR A 128 -19.46 19.30 -11.31
CA THR A 128 -19.08 20.69 -11.51
C THR A 128 -18.30 20.89 -12.80
N VAL A 129 -18.85 21.71 -13.69
CA VAL A 129 -18.16 22.20 -14.89
C VAL A 129 -17.26 23.37 -14.51
N ARG A 130 -15.97 23.31 -14.87
CA ARG A 130 -15.02 24.42 -14.69
C ARG A 130 -14.21 24.65 -15.95
N ASN A 131 -14.19 25.89 -16.43
CA ASN A 131 -13.56 26.26 -17.71
C ASN A 131 -14.19 25.53 -18.91
N GLY A 132 -15.50 25.26 -18.85
CA GLY A 132 -16.27 24.68 -19.96
C GLY A 132 -16.18 23.16 -20.10
N TYR A 133 -15.70 22.44 -19.08
CA TYR A 133 -15.69 20.96 -19.05
C TYR A 133 -15.68 20.40 -17.63
N ILE A 134 -15.97 19.10 -17.52
CA ILE A 134 -15.89 18.35 -16.27
C ILE A 134 -14.47 17.80 -16.14
N ARG A 135 -13.81 18.04 -15.00
CA ARG A 135 -12.41 17.63 -14.77
C ARG A 135 -12.34 16.24 -14.15
N SER A 136 -11.23 15.53 -14.34
CA SER A 136 -10.94 14.25 -13.67
C SER A 136 -10.95 14.31 -12.13
N THR A 137 -11.05 15.50 -11.52
CA THR A 137 -11.26 15.63 -10.08
C THR A 137 -12.72 15.58 -9.65
N SER A 138 -13.66 15.73 -10.58
CA SER A 138 -15.10 15.66 -10.31
C SER A 138 -15.60 14.25 -10.64
N THR A 139 -16.16 13.56 -9.66
CA THR A 139 -16.72 12.21 -9.81
C THR A 139 -18.07 12.14 -9.11
N ARG A 140 -18.83 11.05 -9.26
CA ARG A 140 -20.08 10.83 -8.51
C ARG A 140 -19.92 11.01 -7.00
N GLN A 141 -18.81 10.54 -6.43
CA GLN A 141 -18.52 10.63 -5.00
C GLN A 141 -17.90 11.98 -4.59
N ASN A 142 -17.45 12.76 -5.56
CA ASN A 142 -16.82 14.07 -5.35
C ASN A 142 -17.28 15.09 -6.41
N PRO A 143 -18.59 15.42 -6.48
CA PRO A 143 -19.15 16.19 -7.59
C PRO A 143 -18.58 17.61 -7.70
N ASN A 144 -18.08 18.16 -6.59
CA ASN A 144 -17.50 19.50 -6.51
C ASN A 144 -15.98 19.54 -6.82
N GLY A 145 -15.35 18.38 -6.98
CA GLY A 145 -13.90 18.26 -7.14
C GLY A 145 -13.11 18.71 -5.91
N ALA A 146 -13.64 18.45 -4.70
CA ALA A 146 -12.95 18.76 -3.45
C ALA A 146 -11.63 17.98 -3.37
N ARG A 147 -10.61 18.60 -2.77
CA ARG A 147 -9.26 18.07 -2.78
C ARG A 147 -8.93 17.30 -1.50
N SER A 148 -8.47 16.07 -1.66
CA SER A 148 -7.88 15.24 -0.60
C SER A 148 -6.40 14.96 -0.93
N GLY A 149 -5.49 15.72 -0.30
CA GLY A 149 -4.07 15.67 -0.67
C GLY A 149 -3.86 16.02 -2.15
N TYR A 150 -3.02 15.25 -2.84
CA TYR A 150 -2.78 15.35 -4.28
C TYR A 150 -3.27 14.11 -5.03
N GLU A 151 -4.29 13.45 -4.49
CA GLU A 151 -4.98 12.35 -5.14
C GLU A 151 -5.75 12.81 -6.40
N CYS A 152 -5.90 11.92 -7.38
CA CYS A 152 -6.81 12.08 -8.50
C CYS A 152 -8.11 11.28 -8.24
N PRO A 153 -9.25 11.93 -7.95
CA PRO A 153 -10.51 11.26 -7.65
C PRO A 153 -10.99 10.26 -8.71
N GLU A 154 -10.88 10.59 -10.00
CA GLU A 154 -11.23 9.66 -11.08
C GLU A 154 -10.37 8.40 -11.07
N GLU A 155 -9.06 8.53 -10.84
CA GLU A 155 -8.15 7.38 -10.73
C GLU A 155 -8.42 6.54 -9.49
N ARG A 156 -8.80 7.17 -8.38
CA ARG A 156 -9.21 6.48 -7.16
C ARG A 156 -10.50 5.70 -7.41
N ASP A 157 -11.54 6.37 -7.89
CA ASP A 157 -12.91 5.86 -7.92
C ASP A 157 -13.11 4.76 -8.98
N TYR A 158 -12.38 4.83 -10.10
CA TYR A 158 -12.58 3.91 -11.21
C TYR A 158 -11.34 3.05 -11.47
N TYR A 159 -11.56 1.74 -11.60
CA TYR A 159 -10.51 0.76 -11.87
C TYR A 159 -11.01 -0.33 -12.84
N PRO A 160 -10.22 -0.72 -13.85
CA PRO A 160 -8.90 -0.19 -14.22
C PRO A 160 -8.94 1.26 -14.72
N TYR A 161 -7.87 2.02 -14.43
CA TYR A 161 -7.78 3.41 -14.85
C TYR A 161 -7.21 3.49 -16.28
N TRP A 162 -7.81 4.35 -17.12
CA TRP A 162 -7.54 4.44 -18.57
C TRP A 162 -6.44 5.43 -18.96
N HIS A 163 -5.72 5.96 -17.97
CA HIS A 163 -4.55 6.81 -18.18
C HIS A 163 -3.35 6.28 -17.41
N PRO A 164 -2.12 6.72 -17.76
CA PRO A 164 -0.95 6.40 -16.98
C PRO A 164 -1.12 6.81 -15.51
N THR A 165 -0.63 5.99 -14.60
CA THR A 165 -0.71 6.19 -13.14
C THR A 165 0.60 5.79 -12.46
N PRO A 166 1.03 6.47 -11.37
CA PRO A 166 2.19 6.06 -10.58
C PRO A 166 1.98 4.76 -9.79
N TRP A 167 0.73 4.29 -9.70
CA TRP A 167 0.38 3.11 -8.93
C TRP A 167 0.62 1.82 -9.72
N ILE A 168 1.26 0.87 -9.07
CA ILE A 168 1.51 -0.48 -9.59
C ILE A 168 0.54 -1.44 -8.90
N ASP A 169 -0.17 -2.24 -9.70
CA ASP A 169 -1.14 -3.19 -9.19
C ASP A 169 -0.45 -4.42 -8.59
N ILE A 170 -0.81 -4.78 -7.35
CA ILE A 170 -0.35 -5.99 -6.66
C ILE A 170 -1.34 -7.12 -6.90
N ALA A 171 -2.60 -6.88 -6.52
CA ALA A 171 -3.66 -7.86 -6.51
C ALA A 171 -5.03 -7.22 -6.73
N VAL A 172 -5.92 -7.95 -7.41
CA VAL A 172 -7.32 -7.61 -7.60
C VAL A 172 -8.17 -8.78 -7.12
N PHE A 173 -8.91 -8.54 -6.05
CA PHE A 173 -9.93 -9.44 -5.54
C PHE A 173 -11.26 -9.03 -6.15
N ALA A 174 -11.61 -9.68 -7.25
CA ALA A 174 -12.78 -9.37 -8.05
C ALA A 174 -14.04 -10.00 -7.43
N GLN A 175 -15.20 -9.38 -7.64
CA GLN A 175 -16.48 -9.95 -7.26
C GLN A 175 -16.68 -11.38 -7.81
N LYS A 176 -16.29 -11.57 -9.07
CA LYS A 176 -16.43 -12.79 -9.86
C LYS A 176 -15.07 -13.16 -10.43
N GLN A 177 -14.69 -14.43 -10.33
CA GLN A 177 -13.40 -14.91 -10.82
C GLN A 177 -13.27 -14.72 -12.35
N GLU A 178 -14.38 -14.75 -13.06
CA GLU A 178 -14.47 -14.58 -14.52
C GLU A 178 -14.03 -13.17 -14.98
N ASN A 179 -14.01 -12.19 -14.06
CA ASN A 179 -13.56 -10.83 -14.37
C ASN A 179 -12.03 -10.69 -14.32
N CYS A 180 -11.30 -11.69 -13.82
CA CYS A 180 -9.84 -11.61 -13.68
C CYS A 180 -9.07 -11.40 -15.00
N PRO A 181 -9.41 -12.09 -16.11
CA PRO A 181 -8.80 -11.80 -17.40
C PRO A 181 -8.95 -10.32 -17.82
N TYR A 182 -10.09 -9.70 -17.52
CA TYR A 182 -10.32 -8.28 -17.79
C TYR A 182 -9.39 -7.39 -16.95
N TYR A 183 -9.32 -7.61 -15.63
CA TYR A 183 -8.47 -6.81 -14.75
C TYR A 183 -6.98 -6.97 -15.06
N ILE A 184 -6.52 -8.19 -15.31
CA ILE A 184 -5.12 -8.45 -15.67
C ILE A 184 -4.78 -7.79 -17.01
N LYS A 185 -5.65 -7.90 -18.01
CA LYS A 185 -5.44 -7.32 -19.35
C LYS A 185 -5.40 -5.79 -19.33
N ASN A 186 -6.26 -5.16 -18.52
CA ASN A 186 -6.43 -3.70 -18.47
C ASN A 186 -5.67 -3.06 -17.29
N SER A 187 -4.88 -3.80 -16.53
CA SER A 187 -3.95 -3.20 -15.57
C SER A 187 -2.86 -2.42 -16.33
N PHE A 188 -2.46 -1.26 -15.81
CA PHE A 188 -1.34 -0.50 -16.37
C PHE A 188 -0.01 -1.26 -16.31
N ASN A 189 0.08 -2.31 -15.49
CA ASN A 189 1.23 -3.23 -15.47
C ASN A 189 1.33 -4.07 -16.76
N SER A 190 0.20 -4.34 -17.43
CA SER A 190 0.13 -5.19 -18.63
C SER A 190 -0.25 -4.43 -19.90
N HIS A 191 -0.83 -3.23 -19.76
CA HIS A 191 -1.33 -2.42 -20.87
C HIS A 191 -0.68 -1.05 -20.87
N THR A 192 -0.40 -0.50 -22.06
CA THR A 192 0.06 0.89 -22.17
C THR A 192 -1.14 1.82 -22.24
N TYR A 193 -1.10 2.93 -21.51
CA TYR A 193 -2.14 3.95 -21.58
C TYR A 193 -1.61 5.24 -22.18
N GLY A 194 -2.50 5.94 -22.86
CA GLY A 194 -2.16 7.15 -23.57
C GLY A 194 -2.43 8.43 -22.78
N GLU A 195 -1.68 9.48 -23.08
CA GLU A 195 -1.92 10.85 -22.62
C GLU A 195 -1.68 11.81 -23.80
N CYS A 196 -2.48 12.88 -23.89
CA CYS A 196 -2.24 13.92 -24.88
C CYS A 196 -1.11 14.85 -24.45
N VAL A 197 -0.12 15.04 -25.31
CA VAL A 197 1.06 15.85 -25.04
C VAL A 197 1.11 17.07 -25.95
N GLN A 198 1.48 18.21 -25.38
CA GLN A 198 1.75 19.45 -26.09
C GLN A 198 3.07 20.07 -25.64
N PHE A 199 3.53 21.06 -26.40
CA PHE A 199 4.76 21.79 -26.14
C PHE A 199 4.47 23.29 -25.99
N TYR A 200 5.30 23.97 -25.20
CA TYR A 200 5.40 25.42 -25.21
C TYR A 200 6.07 25.90 -26.51
N PRO A 201 6.00 27.20 -26.85
CA PRO A 201 6.67 27.74 -28.04
C PRO A 201 8.18 27.51 -28.07
N ASP A 202 8.82 27.34 -26.92
CA ASP A 202 10.25 27.02 -26.77
C ASP A 202 10.57 25.52 -26.96
N GLY A 203 9.58 24.69 -27.31
CA GLY A 203 9.75 23.25 -27.53
C GLY A 203 9.77 22.42 -26.24
N VAL A 204 9.58 23.01 -25.07
CA VAL A 204 9.52 22.25 -23.80
C VAL A 204 8.14 21.59 -23.66
N ARG A 205 8.11 20.30 -23.30
CA ARG A 205 6.87 19.56 -23.02
C ARG A 205 6.08 20.25 -21.91
N LYS A 206 4.80 20.52 -22.16
CA LYS A 206 3.83 20.87 -21.10
C LYS A 206 3.59 19.66 -20.22
N HIS A 207 3.50 19.89 -18.91
CA HIS A 207 3.34 18.79 -17.95
C HIS A 207 1.93 18.19 -17.97
N ALA A 208 0.91 18.95 -18.37
CA ALA A 208 -0.49 18.53 -18.38
C ALA A 208 -1.24 19.08 -19.59
N PHE A 209 -2.29 18.38 -20.00
CA PHE A 209 -3.18 18.83 -21.07
C PHE A 209 -4.59 18.24 -20.93
N ARG A 210 -5.58 18.97 -21.48
CA ARG A 210 -7.01 18.73 -21.23
C ARG A 210 -7.49 17.40 -21.79
N TRP A 211 -7.15 17.16 -23.05
CA TRP A 211 -7.82 16.15 -23.84
C TRP A 211 -7.39 14.74 -23.46
N ASN A 212 -8.38 13.90 -23.21
CA ASN A 212 -8.23 12.56 -22.66
C ASN A 212 -8.35 11.44 -23.71
N ASN A 213 -8.49 11.79 -24.99
CA ASN A 213 -8.60 10.81 -26.07
C ASN A 213 -7.77 11.22 -27.32
N PRO A 214 -7.38 10.27 -28.18
CA PRO A 214 -6.53 10.55 -29.34
C PRO A 214 -7.13 11.52 -30.35
N PHE A 215 -8.45 11.47 -30.56
CA PHE A 215 -9.13 12.30 -31.54
C PHE A 215 -9.08 13.77 -31.16
N GLU A 216 -9.55 14.10 -29.95
CA GLU A 216 -9.53 15.47 -29.42
C GLU A 216 -8.11 16.01 -29.28
N CYS A 217 -7.17 15.14 -28.88
CA CYS A 217 -5.77 15.47 -28.83
C CYS A 217 -5.25 15.98 -30.17
N LYS A 218 -5.54 15.25 -31.26
CA LYS A 218 -5.13 15.61 -32.62
C LYS A 218 -5.84 16.88 -33.11
N CYS A 219 -7.15 17.01 -32.89
CA CYS A 219 -7.92 18.21 -33.28
C CYS A 219 -7.35 19.47 -32.63
N HIS A 220 -6.76 19.35 -31.45
CA HIS A 220 -6.14 20.46 -30.73
C HIS A 220 -4.61 20.49 -30.85
N LYS A 221 -4.04 19.96 -31.95
CA LYS A 221 -2.59 20.02 -32.26
C LYS A 221 -1.70 19.40 -31.17
N GLY A 222 -2.24 18.49 -30.37
CA GLY A 222 -1.47 17.65 -29.46
C GLY A 222 -1.01 16.36 -30.14
N THR A 223 -0.09 15.68 -29.47
CA THR A 223 0.41 14.36 -29.85
C THR A 223 -0.09 13.35 -28.83
N TRP A 224 -0.82 12.33 -29.27
CA TRP A 224 -1.22 11.22 -28.40
C TRP A 224 -0.05 10.25 -28.22
N VAL A 225 0.41 10.08 -26.99
CA VAL A 225 1.59 9.25 -26.67
C VAL A 225 1.17 8.10 -25.77
N GLN A 226 1.54 6.87 -26.15
CA GLN A 226 1.36 5.68 -25.32
C GLN A 226 2.53 5.52 -24.36
N PHE A 227 2.22 5.43 -23.07
CA PHE A 227 3.19 5.29 -22.00
C PHE A 227 3.15 3.89 -21.38
N SER A 228 4.27 3.49 -20.79
CA SER A 228 4.44 2.20 -20.11
C SER A 228 4.62 2.40 -18.61
N SER A 229 4.00 1.52 -17.81
CA SER A 229 4.33 1.34 -16.40
C SER A 229 5.68 0.63 -16.26
N TYR A 230 6.40 0.91 -15.19
CA TYR A 230 7.71 0.30 -14.92
C TYR A 230 8.03 0.31 -13.41
N LEU A 231 8.91 -0.59 -12.98
CA LEU A 231 9.47 -0.61 -11.61
C LEU A 231 10.68 0.32 -11.50
N GLU A 232 11.63 0.16 -12.41
CA GLU A 232 12.77 1.06 -12.57
C GLU A 232 13.33 1.05 -13.99
N LEU A 233 14.11 2.08 -14.33
CA LEU A 233 14.83 2.15 -15.60
C LEU A 233 16.06 1.22 -15.55
N ALA A 234 16.41 0.65 -16.69
CA ALA A 234 17.62 -0.15 -16.89
C ALA A 234 18.55 0.56 -17.91
N PRO A 235 19.20 1.67 -17.52
CA PRO A 235 19.98 2.53 -18.43
C PRO A 235 21.22 1.85 -19.02
N GLU A 236 21.64 0.72 -18.46
CA GLU A 236 22.69 -0.14 -18.99
C GLU A 236 22.33 -0.76 -20.35
N PHE A 237 21.03 -0.93 -20.65
CA PHE A 237 20.54 -1.42 -21.95
C PHE A 237 20.01 -0.25 -22.79
N LYS A 238 20.82 0.17 -23.76
CA LYS A 238 20.61 1.38 -24.57
C LYS A 238 19.87 1.09 -25.88
N THR A 239 19.77 -0.16 -26.29
CA THR A 239 19.04 -0.57 -27.50
C THR A 239 17.91 -1.54 -27.20
N VAL A 240 16.98 -1.69 -28.15
CA VAL A 240 15.90 -2.68 -28.04
C VAL A 240 16.46 -4.10 -28.03
N GLU A 241 17.54 -4.38 -28.78
CA GLU A 241 18.19 -5.68 -28.85
C GLU A 241 18.84 -6.05 -27.52
N GLU A 242 19.54 -5.11 -26.88
CA GLU A 242 20.13 -5.29 -25.55
C GLU A 242 19.03 -5.56 -24.52
N CYS A 243 17.97 -4.76 -24.52
CA CYS A 243 16.84 -4.89 -23.60
C CYS A 243 16.12 -6.25 -23.72
N VAL A 244 15.86 -6.69 -24.96
CA VAL A 244 15.23 -8.00 -25.24
C VAL A 244 16.17 -9.15 -24.91
N SER A 245 17.47 -8.99 -25.12
CA SER A 245 18.47 -10.02 -24.78
C SER A 245 18.64 -10.18 -23.28
N ALA A 246 18.62 -9.08 -22.53
CA ALA A 246 18.69 -9.06 -21.07
C ALA A 246 17.57 -9.88 -20.41
N ARG A 247 16.37 -9.86 -21.02
CA ARG A 247 15.25 -10.69 -20.57
C ARG A 247 15.56 -12.19 -20.61
N LYS A 248 16.35 -12.64 -21.58
CA LYS A 248 16.73 -14.05 -21.73
C LYS A 248 17.84 -14.45 -20.75
N SER A 249 18.80 -13.56 -20.49
CA SER A 249 19.97 -13.88 -19.65
C SER A 249 19.71 -13.77 -18.15
N THR A 250 18.84 -12.86 -17.72
CA THR A 250 18.68 -12.52 -16.28
C THR A 250 17.41 -13.08 -15.64
N LYS A 251 16.49 -13.68 -16.41
CA LYS A 251 15.11 -14.03 -16.00
C LYS A 251 14.25 -12.85 -15.52
N ILE A 252 14.75 -11.62 -15.57
CA ILE A 252 14.01 -10.40 -15.26
C ILE A 252 13.21 -9.99 -16.51
N ASN A 253 11.96 -9.55 -16.31
CA ASN A 253 11.13 -9.10 -17.41
C ASN A 253 11.42 -7.64 -17.76
N TYR A 254 12.18 -7.42 -18.83
CA TYR A 254 12.42 -6.08 -19.38
C TYR A 254 11.44 -5.73 -20.50
N ILE A 255 11.08 -4.44 -20.59
CA ILE A 255 10.28 -3.85 -21.67
C ILE A 255 10.99 -2.64 -22.26
N TRP A 256 10.83 -2.44 -23.57
CA TRP A 256 11.34 -1.27 -24.29
C TRP A 256 10.17 -0.35 -24.65
N GLY A 257 10.11 0.85 -24.06
CA GLY A 257 8.94 1.72 -24.15
C GLY A 257 9.19 3.15 -23.69
N ILE A 258 8.14 3.97 -23.65
CA ILE A 258 8.21 5.35 -23.16
C ILE A 258 7.77 5.34 -21.67
N PRO A 259 8.66 5.68 -20.71
CA PRO A 259 8.30 5.75 -19.30
C PRO A 259 7.19 6.78 -19.06
N TRP A 260 6.21 6.47 -18.21
CA TRP A 260 5.03 7.32 -18.01
C TRP A 260 5.29 8.73 -17.47
N ASP A 261 6.40 8.90 -16.77
CA ASP A 261 6.83 10.15 -16.14
C ASP A 261 7.91 10.89 -16.94
N THR A 262 8.33 10.37 -18.11
CA THR A 262 9.40 10.98 -18.90
C THR A 262 9.02 12.37 -19.42
N LYS A 263 9.98 13.29 -19.43
CA LYS A 263 9.82 14.58 -20.13
C LYS A 263 10.08 14.46 -21.63
N ASN A 264 10.87 13.47 -22.06
CA ASN A 264 11.26 13.28 -23.44
C ASN A 264 10.45 12.13 -24.07
N ILE A 265 9.36 12.48 -24.74
CA ILE A 265 8.41 11.51 -25.33
C ILE A 265 8.93 10.82 -26.60
N THR A 266 10.07 11.22 -27.15
CA THR A 266 10.66 10.56 -28.33
C THR A 266 11.68 9.50 -27.93
N LYS A 267 12.15 9.51 -26.68
CA LYS A 267 13.13 8.58 -26.14
C LYS A 267 12.43 7.36 -25.55
N LYS A 268 12.55 6.23 -26.22
CA LYS A 268 12.25 4.92 -25.62
C LYS A 268 13.45 4.46 -24.79
N GLU A 269 13.18 3.77 -23.70
CA GLU A 269 14.18 3.29 -22.75
C GLU A 269 13.87 1.85 -22.33
N CYS A 270 14.91 1.12 -21.92
CA CYS A 270 14.72 -0.19 -21.32
C CYS A 270 14.30 -0.02 -19.86
N MET A 271 13.30 -0.80 -19.47
CA MET A 271 12.68 -0.70 -18.15
C MET A 271 12.41 -2.09 -17.58
N VAL A 272 12.53 -2.23 -16.27
CA VAL A 272 12.04 -3.41 -15.55
C VAL A 272 10.51 -3.33 -15.50
N ALA A 273 9.82 -4.28 -16.10
CA ALA A 273 8.38 -4.31 -16.10
C ALA A 273 7.83 -4.73 -14.73
N PRO A 274 6.74 -4.12 -14.25
CA PRO A 274 6.03 -4.65 -13.10
C PRO A 274 5.45 -6.02 -13.41
N GLU A 275 5.25 -6.82 -12.37
CA GLU A 275 4.52 -8.07 -12.51
C GLU A 275 3.04 -7.78 -12.81
N LYS A 276 2.41 -8.70 -13.55
CA LYS A 276 0.95 -8.63 -13.72
C LYS A 276 0.29 -8.78 -12.35
N PRO A 277 -0.80 -8.06 -12.05
CA PRO A 277 -1.47 -8.21 -10.77
C PRO A 277 -1.97 -9.65 -10.61
N PHE A 278 -1.86 -10.15 -9.39
CA PHE A 278 -2.62 -11.34 -8.99
C PHE A 278 -4.11 -11.04 -9.10
N CYS A 279 -4.92 -12.01 -9.53
CA CYS A 279 -6.37 -11.84 -9.46
C CYS A 279 -7.06 -13.13 -9.03
N SER A 280 -8.03 -12.97 -8.12
CA SER A 280 -8.90 -14.04 -7.65
C SER A 280 -10.27 -13.47 -7.28
N GLN A 281 -11.22 -14.34 -6.97
CA GLN A 281 -12.47 -13.90 -6.37
C GLN A 281 -12.23 -13.30 -4.98
N ALA A 282 -12.99 -12.27 -4.62
CA ALA A 282 -12.86 -11.62 -3.34
C ALA A 282 -13.25 -12.57 -2.19
N PRO A 283 -12.43 -12.64 -1.13
CA PRO A 283 -12.72 -13.50 -0.01
C PRO A 283 -13.97 -13.02 0.72
N VAL A 284 -14.75 -13.98 1.21
CA VAL A 284 -15.97 -13.69 1.95
C VAL A 284 -15.62 -13.01 3.27
N ASN A 285 -16.28 -11.90 3.61
CA ASN A 285 -16.30 -11.37 4.97
C ASN A 285 -17.67 -10.84 5.35
N ARG A 286 -17.96 -10.88 6.66
CA ARG A 286 -19.24 -10.41 7.20
C ARG A 286 -19.29 -8.89 7.29
N ILE A 287 -20.48 -8.34 7.07
CA ILE A 287 -20.79 -6.92 7.24
C ILE A 287 -20.65 -6.53 8.72
N ASN A 288 -20.01 -5.42 9.02
CA ASN A 288 -19.78 -4.86 10.37
C ASN A 288 -18.97 -5.75 11.33
N HIS A 289 -18.13 -6.64 10.81
CA HIS A 289 -17.29 -7.54 11.64
C HIS A 289 -15.80 -7.42 11.31
N LEU A 290 -15.29 -6.19 11.11
CA LEU A 290 -13.86 -5.88 10.98
C LEU A 290 -13.08 -6.70 9.94
N GLY A 291 -13.75 -7.18 8.88
CA GLY A 291 -13.06 -8.01 7.86
C GLY A 291 -12.87 -9.48 8.26
N ASN A 292 -13.53 -9.96 9.32
CA ASN A 292 -13.55 -11.38 9.67
C ASN A 292 -14.10 -12.22 8.51
N GLY A 293 -13.23 -13.06 8.00
CA GLY A 293 -13.52 -14.04 6.98
C GLY A 293 -14.15 -15.31 7.54
N ILE A 294 -14.19 -16.34 6.70
CA ILE A 294 -14.64 -17.67 7.10
C ILE A 294 -13.66 -18.22 8.15
N GLY A 295 -14.17 -18.72 9.27
CA GLY A 295 -13.34 -19.24 10.38
C GLY A 295 -12.98 -18.21 11.45
N GLY A 296 -13.35 -16.94 11.27
CA GLY A 296 -13.12 -15.88 12.28
C GLY A 296 -11.74 -15.22 12.21
N GLU A 297 -10.92 -15.57 11.21
CA GLU A 297 -9.65 -14.90 10.92
C GLU A 297 -9.86 -13.69 10.01
N THR A 298 -8.96 -12.71 10.09
CA THR A 298 -8.97 -11.55 9.19
C THR A 298 -8.60 -11.99 7.78
N ASN A 299 -9.34 -11.48 6.78
CA ASN A 299 -8.94 -11.69 5.38
C ASN A 299 -7.53 -11.13 5.13
N SER A 300 -6.72 -11.93 4.45
CA SER A 300 -5.30 -11.64 4.25
C SER A 300 -4.80 -12.02 2.88
N PHE A 301 -3.65 -11.47 2.51
CA PHE A 301 -2.93 -11.76 1.28
C PHE A 301 -1.42 -11.67 1.50
N ASP A 302 -0.70 -12.69 1.04
CA ASP A 302 0.77 -12.72 1.09
C ASP A 302 1.36 -11.96 -0.10
N TRP A 303 1.74 -10.71 0.13
CA TRP A 303 2.36 -9.88 -0.90
C TRP A 303 3.85 -10.20 -1.01
N LYS A 304 4.25 -10.74 -2.17
CA LYS A 304 5.66 -10.79 -2.59
C LYS A 304 6.14 -9.37 -2.92
N LEU A 305 7.00 -8.82 -2.07
CA LEU A 305 7.60 -7.51 -2.27
C LEU A 305 8.44 -7.48 -3.57
N PRO A 306 8.44 -6.37 -4.32
CA PRO A 306 9.15 -6.29 -5.60
C PRO A 306 10.67 -6.42 -5.45
N TYR A 307 11.31 -6.86 -6.52
CA TYR A 307 12.76 -6.85 -6.69
C TYR A 307 13.16 -5.68 -7.59
N PHE A 308 14.14 -4.89 -7.16
CA PHE A 308 14.75 -3.82 -7.95
C PHE A 308 16.18 -4.23 -8.34
N PRO A 309 16.44 -4.65 -9.59
CA PRO A 309 17.76 -5.01 -10.10
C PRO A 309 18.89 -4.02 -9.80
N SER A 310 18.61 -2.72 -9.64
CA SER A 310 19.65 -1.75 -9.29
C SER A 310 20.23 -1.92 -7.88
N GLY A 311 19.58 -2.69 -7.01
CA GLY A 311 19.95 -2.81 -5.60
C GLY A 311 19.74 -1.52 -4.80
N SER A 312 19.06 -0.53 -5.38
CA SER A 312 18.78 0.75 -4.71
C SER A 312 17.79 0.55 -3.57
N GLU A 313 17.99 1.24 -2.44
CA GLU A 313 16.95 1.36 -1.43
C GLU A 313 15.78 2.20 -1.98
N MET A 314 14.58 1.66 -1.84
CA MET A 314 13.35 2.30 -2.32
C MET A 314 12.52 2.80 -1.15
N ARG A 315 11.86 3.91 -1.37
CA ARG A 315 10.83 4.48 -0.51
C ARG A 315 9.49 4.22 -1.15
N CYS A 316 8.56 3.61 -0.43
CA CYS A 316 7.30 3.13 -0.98
C CYS A 316 6.11 3.49 -0.09
N VAL A 317 4.93 3.51 -0.71
CA VAL A 317 3.64 3.57 -0.01
C VAL A 317 2.72 2.53 -0.63
N TYR A 318 1.84 1.99 0.20
CA TYR A 318 0.80 1.04 -0.18
C TYR A 318 -0.56 1.71 -0.11
N ARG A 319 -1.49 1.24 -0.94
CA ARG A 319 -2.91 1.52 -0.78
C ARG A 319 -3.75 0.28 -1.03
N ALA A 320 -4.87 0.21 -0.31
CA ALA A 320 -5.98 -0.67 -0.61
C ALA A 320 -7.17 0.18 -1.05
N ARG A 321 -7.79 -0.17 -2.17
CA ARG A 321 -9.08 0.39 -2.58
C ARG A 321 -10.14 -0.67 -2.44
N TYR A 322 -11.27 -0.27 -1.91
CA TYR A 322 -12.41 -1.14 -1.70
C TYR A 322 -13.63 -0.51 -2.37
N ASN A 323 -14.00 -1.09 -3.50
CA ASN A 323 -15.09 -0.62 -4.34
C ASN A 323 -16.32 -1.45 -4.00
N ILE A 324 -17.38 -0.80 -3.54
CA ILE A 324 -18.68 -1.43 -3.30
C ILE A 324 -19.71 -0.91 -4.26
N SER A 325 -20.66 -1.77 -4.59
CA SER A 325 -21.93 -1.38 -5.15
C SER A 325 -23.05 -2.20 -4.52
N THR A 326 -24.24 -1.64 -4.58
CA THR A 326 -25.48 -2.35 -4.35
C THR A 326 -25.95 -2.99 -5.65
N ASP A 327 -27.01 -3.81 -5.58
CA ASP A 327 -27.67 -4.40 -6.75
C ASP A 327 -28.77 -3.49 -7.32
N ASP A 328 -28.82 -2.22 -6.91
CA ASP A 328 -29.83 -1.27 -7.39
C ASP A 328 -29.62 -0.89 -8.87
N TYR A 329 -28.45 -1.20 -9.44
CA TYR A 329 -28.16 -1.07 -10.86
C TYR A 329 -27.07 -2.06 -11.29
N SER A 330 -26.96 -2.32 -12.61
CA SER A 330 -25.98 -3.24 -13.18
C SER A 330 -24.58 -2.62 -13.17
N THR A 331 -23.66 -3.15 -12.35
CA THR A 331 -22.29 -2.62 -12.27
C THR A 331 -21.46 -2.83 -13.54
N THR A 332 -21.94 -3.63 -14.48
CA THR A 332 -21.25 -3.97 -15.73
C THR A 332 -21.88 -3.35 -16.97
N GLU A 333 -23.16 -3.01 -16.92
CA GLU A 333 -23.91 -2.50 -18.08
C GLU A 333 -24.27 -1.02 -17.93
N THR A 334 -24.34 -0.50 -16.70
CA THR A 334 -24.67 0.90 -16.46
C THR A 334 -23.47 1.80 -16.75
N THR A 335 -23.66 2.76 -17.64
CA THR A 335 -22.64 3.71 -18.11
C THR A 335 -23.11 5.15 -17.96
N SER A 336 -22.39 6.12 -18.53
CA SER A 336 -22.87 7.50 -18.56
C SER A 336 -24.12 7.73 -19.40
N GLU A 337 -24.47 6.80 -20.29
CA GLU A 337 -25.71 6.86 -21.08
C GLU A 337 -26.96 6.73 -20.19
N ASP A 338 -26.82 6.16 -18.99
CA ASP A 338 -27.87 5.97 -17.99
C ASP A 338 -27.90 7.08 -16.92
N ASN A 339 -27.11 8.14 -17.10
CA ASN A 339 -27.16 9.30 -16.21
C ASN A 339 -28.46 10.07 -16.44
N GLU A 340 -28.93 10.75 -15.38
CA GLU A 340 -30.12 11.59 -15.47
C GLU A 340 -29.92 12.69 -16.53
N ASP A 341 -30.78 12.70 -17.56
CA ASP A 341 -30.82 13.71 -18.61
C ASP A 341 -32.27 14.13 -18.87
N VAL A 342 -32.67 15.20 -18.19
CA VAL A 342 -34.02 15.77 -18.27
C VAL A 342 -34.36 16.26 -19.69
N GLU A 343 -33.36 16.72 -20.46
CA GLU A 343 -33.61 17.22 -21.82
C GLU A 343 -33.90 16.06 -22.79
N LYS A 344 -33.28 14.90 -22.56
CA LYS A 344 -33.52 13.68 -23.36
C LYS A 344 -34.58 12.76 -22.75
N GLY A 345 -35.14 13.10 -21.59
CA GLY A 345 -36.09 12.26 -20.87
C GLY A 345 -35.49 10.95 -20.37
N ILE A 346 -34.18 10.93 -20.08
CA ILE A 346 -33.48 9.77 -19.51
C ILE A 346 -33.55 9.90 -17.99
N GLU A 347 -34.27 8.99 -17.34
CA GLU A 347 -34.30 8.87 -15.89
C GLU A 347 -33.20 7.91 -15.45
N SER A 348 -32.41 8.31 -14.45
CA SER A 348 -31.35 7.45 -13.96
C SER A 348 -31.91 6.23 -13.21
N PRO A 349 -31.27 5.03 -13.30
CA PRO A 349 -31.70 3.85 -12.56
C PRO A 349 -31.75 4.05 -11.04
N VAL A 350 -30.94 4.98 -10.52
CA VAL A 350 -30.98 5.40 -9.12
C VAL A 350 -30.99 6.92 -9.02
N GLN A 351 -31.89 7.44 -8.20
CA GLN A 351 -32.07 8.88 -7.98
C GLN A 351 -31.88 9.22 -6.51
N ASN A 352 -31.51 10.46 -6.23
CA ASN A 352 -31.33 10.99 -4.89
C ASN A 352 -32.68 11.35 -4.29
N ASN A 353 -32.99 10.74 -3.14
CA ASN A 353 -34.25 10.86 -2.43
C ASN A 353 -35.53 10.79 -3.30
N PRO A 354 -35.72 9.71 -4.10
CA PRO A 354 -36.83 9.60 -5.02
C PRO A 354 -38.16 9.53 -4.26
N VAL A 355 -39.21 10.06 -4.90
CA VAL A 355 -40.58 9.98 -4.40
C VAL A 355 -41.30 8.84 -5.10
N VAL A 356 -41.76 7.86 -4.33
CA VAL A 356 -42.55 6.72 -4.82
C VAL A 356 -44.01 6.86 -4.41
N LYS A 357 -44.93 6.43 -5.28
CA LYS A 357 -46.38 6.51 -5.05
C LYS A 357 -46.95 5.14 -4.72
N LEU A 358 -47.66 5.03 -3.61
CA LEU A 358 -48.41 3.84 -3.23
C LEU A 358 -49.85 4.23 -2.85
N ALA A 359 -50.83 3.72 -3.60
CA ALA A 359 -52.25 4.05 -3.42
C ALA A 359 -52.56 5.56 -3.40
N GLY A 360 -51.84 6.34 -4.21
CA GLY A 360 -51.99 7.80 -4.29
C GLY A 360 -51.24 8.59 -3.20
N GLN A 361 -50.65 7.93 -2.21
CA GLN A 361 -49.79 8.54 -1.21
C GLN A 361 -48.34 8.59 -1.70
N GLU A 362 -47.70 9.74 -1.55
CA GLU A 362 -46.27 9.93 -1.84
C GLU A 362 -45.42 9.57 -0.61
N PHE A 363 -44.36 8.80 -0.86
CA PHE A 363 -43.34 8.41 0.12
C PHE A 363 -41.96 8.77 -0.43
N GLN A 364 -41.12 9.39 0.39
CA GLN A 364 -39.75 9.72 0.00
C GLN A 364 -38.79 8.67 0.55
N LEU A 365 -37.98 8.07 -0.32
CA LEU A 365 -36.87 7.21 0.09
C LEU A 365 -35.69 8.07 0.53
N ALA A 366 -34.95 7.64 1.56
CA ALA A 366 -33.74 8.33 2.02
C ALA A 366 -32.49 7.78 1.30
N ILE A 367 -32.40 8.07 0.00
CA ILE A 367 -31.32 7.58 -0.88
C ILE A 367 -30.35 8.72 -1.20
N ASN A 368 -29.05 8.47 -1.05
CA ASN A 368 -28.00 9.38 -1.49
C ASN A 368 -27.17 8.73 -2.61
N THR A 369 -27.32 9.22 -3.84
CA THR A 369 -26.64 8.64 -5.01
C THR A 369 -25.12 8.88 -5.02
N ALA A 370 -24.63 9.86 -4.25
CA ALA A 370 -23.19 10.00 -3.97
C ALA A 370 -22.67 8.94 -2.98
N GLN A 371 -23.58 8.23 -2.29
CA GLN A 371 -23.28 7.15 -1.34
C GLN A 371 -23.69 5.76 -1.85
N PHE A 372 -24.48 5.68 -2.93
CA PHE A 372 -24.83 4.45 -3.61
C PHE A 372 -23.62 3.95 -4.40
N GLY A 373 -22.98 2.91 -3.90
CA GLY A 373 -21.72 2.39 -4.44
C GLY A 373 -20.56 3.37 -4.28
N ARG A 374 -19.50 2.94 -3.59
CA ARG A 374 -18.40 3.82 -3.17
C ARG A 374 -17.06 3.15 -3.30
N THR A 375 -16.04 3.98 -3.44
CA THR A 375 -14.65 3.55 -3.37
C THR A 375 -14.07 4.10 -2.08
N PHE A 376 -13.82 3.21 -1.14
CA PHE A 376 -13.03 3.50 0.05
C PHE A 376 -11.56 3.28 -0.27
N GLN A 377 -10.70 3.99 0.43
CA GLN A 377 -9.27 3.81 0.25
C GLN A 377 -8.53 4.06 1.55
N ASP A 378 -7.68 3.09 1.88
CA ASP A 378 -6.69 3.19 2.95
C ASP A 378 -5.29 3.25 2.36
N ARG A 379 -4.40 3.94 3.05
CA ARG A 379 -3.01 4.14 2.64
C ARG A 379 -2.09 3.87 3.81
N SER A 380 -0.97 3.22 3.54
CA SER A 380 0.07 3.02 4.55
C SER A 380 0.85 4.31 4.80
N HIS A 381 1.54 4.36 5.93
CA HIS A 381 2.71 5.23 6.06
C HIS A 381 3.80 4.85 5.04
N VAL A 382 4.77 5.74 4.84
CA VAL A 382 5.96 5.42 4.06
C VAL A 382 6.76 4.29 4.70
N PHE A 383 7.09 3.29 3.91
CA PHE A 383 8.02 2.22 4.27
C PHE A 383 9.15 2.11 3.26
N HIS A 384 10.23 1.45 3.64
CA HIS A 384 11.40 1.30 2.76
C HIS A 384 11.56 -0.14 2.30
N LEU A 385 12.08 -0.34 1.09
CA LEU A 385 12.50 -1.63 0.57
C LEU A 385 14.02 -1.61 0.34
N MET A 386 14.75 -2.37 1.14
CA MET A 386 16.21 -2.46 1.15
C MET A 386 16.70 -3.66 0.32
N PRO A 387 17.90 -3.59 -0.26
CA PRO A 387 18.55 -4.78 -0.82
C PRO A 387 18.75 -5.84 0.26
N ARG A 388 18.75 -7.12 -0.16
CA ARG A 388 18.96 -8.25 0.75
C ARG A 388 20.40 -8.28 1.27
N PRO A 389 20.65 -8.79 2.49
CA PRO A 389 22.00 -9.07 2.94
C PRO A 389 22.69 -10.08 2.03
N GLN A 390 24.02 -9.98 1.91
CA GLN A 390 24.79 -10.87 1.06
C GLN A 390 24.59 -12.34 1.47
N GLY A 391 24.50 -13.23 0.48
CA GLY A 391 24.38 -14.68 0.71
C GLY A 391 22.97 -15.16 1.03
N CYS A 392 21.96 -14.28 0.97
CA CYS A 392 20.57 -14.61 1.30
C CYS A 392 19.65 -14.57 0.07
N ASP A 393 20.17 -14.75 -1.14
CA ASP A 393 19.41 -14.52 -2.37
C ASP A 393 18.36 -15.60 -2.67
N ASN A 394 18.52 -16.81 -2.13
CA ASN A 394 17.65 -17.94 -2.45
C ASN A 394 16.58 -18.20 -1.37
N GLU A 395 16.78 -17.69 -0.17
CA GLU A 395 15.90 -17.90 0.98
C GLU A 395 14.56 -17.15 0.83
N THR A 396 13.50 -17.64 1.44
CA THR A 396 12.28 -16.84 1.62
C THR A 396 12.43 -16.00 2.88
N ILE A 397 12.10 -14.72 2.82
CA ILE A 397 12.01 -13.85 4.00
C ILE A 397 10.54 -13.67 4.35
N ASN A 398 10.14 -14.15 5.53
CA ASN A 398 8.81 -13.93 6.09
C ASN A 398 8.84 -12.75 7.06
N ASN A 399 8.04 -11.71 6.82
CA ASN A 399 8.00 -10.54 7.70
C ASN A 399 7.00 -10.76 8.84
N LEU A 400 7.49 -10.68 10.08
CA LEU A 400 6.70 -10.67 11.30
C LEU A 400 6.65 -9.25 11.86
N ASN A 401 5.46 -8.67 11.91
CA ASN A 401 5.25 -7.30 12.35
C ASN A 401 4.26 -7.23 13.51
N VAL A 402 4.21 -6.06 14.15
CA VAL A 402 3.13 -5.69 15.06
C VAL A 402 2.05 -4.93 14.28
N ARG A 403 0.79 -5.29 14.50
CA ARG A 403 -0.41 -4.59 14.02
C ARG A 403 -1.19 -4.06 15.21
N GLY A 404 -2.08 -3.09 14.95
CA GLY A 404 -3.04 -2.61 15.95
C GLY A 404 -2.67 -1.27 16.58
N LYS A 405 -3.44 -0.90 17.60
CA LYS A 405 -3.28 0.33 18.39
C LYS A 405 -3.48 0.04 19.86
N ARG A 406 -2.97 0.92 20.72
CA ARG A 406 -3.19 0.86 22.17
C ARG A 406 -4.63 1.22 22.50
N GLY A 407 -5.20 0.51 23.47
CA GLY A 407 -6.58 0.68 23.93
C GLY A 407 -7.33 -0.65 23.90
N ASN A 408 -8.51 -0.67 24.51
CA ASN A 408 -9.42 -1.81 24.39
C ASN A 408 -10.15 -1.80 23.03
N ILE A 409 -10.81 -2.90 22.68
CA ILE A 409 -11.52 -3.04 21.39
C ILE A 409 -12.51 -1.88 21.06
N VAL A 410 -13.19 -1.31 22.06
CA VAL A 410 -14.12 -0.19 21.86
C VAL A 410 -13.36 1.10 21.53
N GLN A 411 -12.20 1.31 22.16
CA GLN A 411 -11.37 2.49 21.95
C GLN A 411 -10.61 2.48 20.62
N VAL A 412 -10.19 1.29 20.17
CA VAL A 412 -9.38 1.17 18.95
C VAL A 412 -10.22 0.98 17.70
N TYR A 413 -11.51 0.66 17.83
CA TYR A 413 -12.42 0.49 16.70
C TYR A 413 -12.40 1.71 15.74
N PRO A 414 -12.31 1.51 14.42
CA PRO A 414 -12.39 0.25 13.66
C PRO A 414 -11.04 -0.46 13.42
N ALA A 415 -9.98 -0.08 14.12
CA ALA A 415 -8.74 -0.87 14.18
C ALA A 415 -8.90 -2.05 15.16
N VAL A 416 -7.78 -2.71 15.47
CA VAL A 416 -7.71 -3.82 16.42
C VAL A 416 -6.66 -3.51 17.50
N GLU A 417 -6.76 -4.21 18.62
CA GLU A 417 -5.76 -4.21 19.69
C GLU A 417 -4.42 -4.73 19.17
N TYR A 418 -3.34 -4.46 19.89
CA TYR A 418 -2.01 -4.89 19.47
C TYR A 418 -1.87 -6.39 19.36
N ASP A 419 -1.26 -6.81 18.26
CA ASP A 419 -1.08 -8.22 17.93
C ASP A 419 0.03 -8.39 16.90
N PHE A 420 0.46 -9.64 16.66
CA PHE A 420 1.36 -9.94 15.56
C PHE A 420 0.61 -10.18 14.26
N VAL A 421 1.24 -9.79 13.15
CA VAL A 421 0.86 -10.20 11.80
C VAL A 421 2.07 -10.83 11.10
N PRO A 422 1.97 -12.12 10.69
CA PRO A 422 0.86 -13.05 10.97
C PRO A 422 0.76 -13.45 12.46
N ASN A 423 -0.46 -13.82 12.89
CA ASN A 423 -0.69 -14.43 14.22
C ASN A 423 -0.03 -15.80 14.40
N ASN A 424 -0.04 -16.61 13.33
CA ASN A 424 0.64 -17.89 13.25
C ASN A 424 1.58 -17.81 12.05
N LEU A 425 2.88 -17.87 12.32
CA LEU A 425 3.90 -17.96 11.28
C LEU A 425 4.36 -19.40 11.15
N GLU A 426 4.13 -20.00 9.99
CA GLU A 426 4.71 -21.28 9.58
C GLU A 426 5.72 -21.00 8.47
N MET A 427 6.92 -21.57 8.58
CA MET A 427 8.02 -21.33 7.65
C MET A 427 8.90 -22.58 7.54
N ASP A 428 9.57 -22.74 6.40
CA ASP A 428 10.52 -23.84 6.19
C ASP A 428 11.82 -23.57 6.98
N SER A 429 12.60 -24.61 7.28
CA SER A 429 13.86 -24.48 8.06
C SER A 429 14.92 -23.62 7.38
N GLU A 430 14.85 -23.51 6.06
CA GLU A 430 15.76 -22.71 5.23
C GLU A 430 15.28 -21.26 5.06
N ASP A 431 14.06 -20.95 5.49
CA ASP A 431 13.51 -19.61 5.42
C ASP A 431 14.08 -18.72 6.53
N LEU A 432 13.93 -17.42 6.33
CA LEU A 432 14.29 -16.38 7.28
C LEU A 432 13.04 -15.68 7.81
N VAL A 433 13.09 -15.24 9.06
CA VAL A 433 12.08 -14.36 9.65
C VAL A 433 12.66 -12.98 9.88
N HIS A 434 12.00 -11.96 9.36
CA HIS A 434 12.34 -10.57 9.60
C HIS A 434 11.39 -9.98 10.63
N ILE A 435 11.90 -9.70 11.82
CA ILE A 435 11.12 -9.19 12.94
C ILE A 435 11.40 -7.70 13.09
N GLN A 436 10.35 -6.88 13.02
CA GLN A 436 10.42 -5.43 13.25
C GLN A 436 9.07 -4.88 13.71
N TRP A 437 9.05 -3.65 14.20
CA TRP A 437 7.80 -2.92 14.42
C TRP A 437 8.01 -1.41 14.42
N THR A 438 6.91 -0.68 14.26
CA THR A 438 6.87 0.77 14.39
C THR A 438 5.71 1.14 15.32
N GLY A 439 6.03 1.89 16.37
CA GLY A 439 5.07 2.54 17.26
C GLY A 439 5.10 4.06 17.09
N SER A 440 4.36 4.77 17.95
CA SER A 440 4.23 6.22 17.92
C SER A 440 4.67 6.88 19.23
N ASN A 441 5.01 8.17 19.15
CA ASN A 441 5.18 9.06 20.30
C ASN A 441 4.13 10.16 20.37
N THR A 442 3.21 10.17 19.39
CA THR A 442 2.27 11.25 19.17
C THR A 442 0.92 10.71 18.69
N HIS A 443 0.58 9.46 19.02
CA HIS A 443 -0.75 8.99 18.69
C HIS A 443 -1.76 9.78 19.51
N ASN A 444 -2.84 10.17 18.84
CA ASN A 444 -3.97 10.79 19.49
C ASN A 444 -5.14 9.87 19.18
N ASN A 445 -5.48 8.99 20.11
CA ASN A 445 -6.68 8.18 20.00
C ASN A 445 -7.92 9.02 20.39
N LYS A 446 -8.09 10.20 19.78
CA LYS A 446 -9.15 11.17 20.09
C LYS A 446 -9.28 11.54 21.59
N LYS A 447 -8.16 11.51 22.34
CA LYS A 447 -8.08 11.64 23.82
C LYS A 447 -8.67 10.48 24.64
N TYR A 448 -9.18 9.44 23.99
CA TYR A 448 -9.83 8.29 24.62
C TYR A 448 -9.30 7.01 23.97
N GLY A 449 -8.22 6.47 24.52
CA GLY A 449 -7.62 5.27 23.95
C GLY A 449 -6.24 4.95 24.48
N ASN A 450 -6.12 4.95 25.80
CA ASN A 450 -4.90 4.59 26.51
C ASN A 450 -5.17 3.45 27.49
N ASP A 451 -6.30 2.75 27.39
CA ASP A 451 -6.51 1.58 28.23
C ASP A 451 -5.37 0.59 27.94
N GLY A 452 -4.69 0.19 29.01
CA GLY A 452 -3.34 -0.37 28.92
C GLY A 452 -2.39 0.38 29.86
N GLN A 453 -1.19 -0.17 30.02
CA GLN A 453 -0.11 0.45 30.81
C GLN A 453 0.73 1.35 29.90
N GLY A 454 1.52 2.29 30.45
CA GLY A 454 2.45 3.16 29.70
C GLY A 454 1.99 4.60 29.48
N ALA A 455 2.87 5.44 28.93
CA ALA A 455 2.64 6.89 28.78
C ALA A 455 1.55 7.21 27.76
N ASP A 456 0.76 8.25 28.05
CA ASP A 456 -0.31 8.72 27.18
C ASP A 456 0.25 9.19 25.82
N GLY A 457 -0.44 8.82 24.73
CA GLY A 457 -0.08 9.19 23.36
C GLY A 457 1.17 8.50 22.81
N THR A 458 1.67 7.48 23.52
CA THR A 458 2.79 6.64 23.07
C THR A 458 2.36 5.21 22.83
N ASP A 459 3.01 4.56 21.87
CA ASP A 459 2.90 3.12 21.63
C ASP A 459 4.30 2.49 21.79
N ARG A 460 4.42 1.46 22.63
CA ARG A 460 5.65 0.68 22.81
C ARG A 460 5.34 -0.80 22.73
N SER A 461 5.96 -1.45 21.76
CA SER A 461 5.92 -2.91 21.65
C SER A 461 7.27 -3.50 22.04
N ASN A 462 7.23 -4.70 22.61
CA ASN A 462 8.38 -5.57 22.76
C ASN A 462 7.98 -7.02 22.50
N ILE A 463 8.97 -7.91 22.43
CA ILE A 463 8.73 -9.33 22.17
C ILE A 463 9.40 -10.18 23.24
N LEU A 464 8.63 -11.12 23.79
CA LEU A 464 9.12 -12.17 24.69
C LEU A 464 8.60 -13.54 24.25
N GLN A 465 9.35 -14.60 24.55
CA GLN A 465 8.91 -15.97 24.28
C GLN A 465 8.00 -16.47 25.40
N MET A 466 6.97 -17.21 25.00
CA MET A 466 6.00 -17.87 25.88
C MET A 466 6.06 -19.39 25.76
N ALA A 467 5.55 -20.08 26.78
CA ALA A 467 5.43 -21.54 26.77
C ALA A 467 4.38 -22.05 25.77
N LYS A 468 3.22 -21.39 25.72
CA LYS A 468 2.09 -21.76 24.87
C LYS A 468 1.15 -20.57 24.64
N GLY A 469 0.35 -20.64 23.58
CA GLY A 469 -0.73 -19.66 23.34
C GLY A 469 -1.80 -19.73 24.44
N GLY A 470 -2.47 -18.59 24.68
CA GLY A 470 -3.50 -18.46 25.71
C GLY A 470 -2.98 -18.26 27.14
N VAL A 471 -1.66 -18.11 27.30
CA VAL A 471 -1.02 -17.70 28.55
C VAL A 471 -0.60 -16.23 28.39
N SER A 472 -0.39 -15.48 29.49
CA SER A 472 -0.01 -14.05 29.44
C SER A 472 1.30 -13.72 30.17
N TYR A 473 2.12 -14.73 30.50
CA TYR A 473 3.40 -14.58 31.19
C TYR A 473 4.55 -15.12 30.35
N PRO A 474 5.67 -14.41 30.23
CA PRO A 474 6.83 -14.88 29.47
C PRO A 474 7.56 -16.01 30.19
N LEU A 475 8.33 -16.79 29.44
CA LEU A 475 9.30 -17.73 29.99
C LEU A 475 10.48 -16.98 30.62
N ALA A 476 11.09 -17.57 31.67
CA ALA A 476 12.42 -17.14 32.10
C ALA A 476 13.43 -17.42 30.97
N PHE A 477 14.46 -16.58 30.82
CA PHE A 477 15.42 -16.73 29.72
C PHE A 477 16.05 -18.13 29.64
N ALA A 478 16.33 -18.77 30.78
CA ALA A 478 16.88 -20.12 30.83
C ALA A 478 15.98 -21.18 30.16
N ASP A 479 14.66 -20.94 30.13
CA ASP A 479 13.65 -21.85 29.55
C ASP A 479 13.29 -21.49 28.11
N THR A 480 13.84 -20.39 27.58
CA THR A 480 13.60 -19.96 26.19
C THR A 480 14.45 -20.75 25.21
N THR A 481 13.88 -21.06 24.05
CA THR A 481 14.51 -21.86 22.99
C THR A 481 14.75 -21.06 21.71
N LEU A 482 13.91 -20.06 21.43
CA LEU A 482 13.96 -19.25 20.22
C LEU A 482 15.35 -18.63 20.03
N TRP A 483 15.85 -17.98 21.07
CA TRP A 483 17.07 -17.18 20.98
C TRP A 483 18.32 -18.04 20.77
N ASN A 484 18.37 -19.22 21.40
CA ASN A 484 19.48 -20.16 21.24
C ASN A 484 19.44 -20.88 19.88
N ASN A 485 18.24 -21.04 19.32
CA ASN A 485 18.02 -21.63 18.00
C ASN A 485 18.01 -20.59 16.87
N SER A 486 18.31 -19.31 17.16
CA SER A 486 18.37 -18.25 16.16
C SER A 486 19.80 -17.99 15.70
N GLU A 487 20.00 -17.87 14.40
CA GLU A 487 21.19 -17.28 13.79
C GLU A 487 20.83 -15.88 13.27
N ILE A 488 21.64 -14.89 13.63
CA ILE A 488 21.43 -13.51 13.16
C ILE A 488 22.10 -13.36 11.79
N VAL A 489 21.27 -13.23 10.77
CA VAL A 489 21.71 -13.00 9.39
C VAL A 489 21.92 -11.50 9.15
N TRP A 490 21.08 -10.66 9.76
CA TRP A 490 21.20 -9.22 9.75
C TRP A 490 20.53 -8.60 10.98
N ILE A 491 21.06 -7.47 11.45
CA ILE A 491 20.43 -6.66 12.52
C ILE A 491 20.76 -5.19 12.28
N TYR A 492 19.87 -4.29 12.71
CA TYR A 492 19.91 -2.86 12.37
C TYR A 492 21.21 -2.11 12.71
N HIS A 493 22.01 -2.59 13.65
CA HIS A 493 23.31 -2.02 14.03
C HIS A 493 24.51 -2.73 13.38
N ASN A 494 24.28 -3.69 12.48
CA ASN A 494 25.28 -4.45 11.71
C ASN A 494 26.31 -5.26 12.53
N GLU A 495 26.11 -5.42 13.83
CA GLU A 495 26.96 -6.29 14.67
C GLU A 495 26.32 -7.67 14.75
N LEU A 496 26.95 -8.68 14.14
CA LEU A 496 26.38 -10.04 14.06
C LEU A 496 26.80 -10.94 15.23
N ASN A 497 27.88 -10.58 15.94
CA ASN A 497 28.37 -11.33 17.10
C ASN A 497 27.59 -10.97 18.37
N ILE A 498 26.29 -11.27 18.36
CA ILE A 498 25.37 -11.01 19.47
C ILE A 498 25.00 -12.35 20.11
N LYS A 499 25.11 -12.42 21.43
CA LYS A 499 24.74 -13.64 22.16
C LYS A 499 23.23 -13.81 22.19
N PRO A 500 22.71 -15.04 22.33
CA PRO A 500 21.28 -15.27 22.47
C PRO A 500 20.60 -14.41 23.56
N VAL A 501 21.26 -14.20 24.70
CA VAL A 501 20.73 -13.36 25.79
C VAL A 501 20.66 -11.88 25.41
N ASP A 502 21.61 -11.40 24.61
CA ASP A 502 21.67 -10.01 24.16
C ASP A 502 20.60 -9.75 23.09
N LEU A 503 20.37 -10.71 22.18
CA LEU A 503 19.26 -10.67 21.22
C LEU A 503 17.90 -10.65 21.93
N ALA A 504 17.70 -11.54 22.90
CA ALA A 504 16.49 -11.59 23.70
C ALA A 504 16.25 -10.27 24.46
N LEU A 505 17.30 -9.72 25.07
CA LEU A 505 17.24 -8.43 25.77
C LEU A 505 16.91 -7.28 24.83
N SER A 506 17.52 -7.26 23.64
CA SER A 506 17.26 -6.25 22.61
C SER A 506 15.80 -6.24 22.18
N MET A 507 15.23 -7.40 21.85
CA MET A 507 13.80 -7.47 21.47
C MET A 507 12.85 -7.22 22.65
N ALA A 508 13.19 -7.65 23.86
CA ALA A 508 12.41 -7.40 25.06
C ALA A 508 12.44 -5.93 25.53
N SER A 509 13.43 -5.15 25.09
CA SER A 509 13.60 -3.74 25.44
C SER A 509 13.33 -2.78 24.26
N SER A 510 12.78 -3.27 23.15
CA SER A 510 12.58 -2.49 21.91
C SER A 510 13.87 -1.82 21.40
N GLY A 511 15.00 -2.52 21.56
CA GLY A 511 16.34 -2.04 21.20
C GLY A 511 16.89 -0.97 22.13
N TYR A 512 16.26 -0.70 23.28
CA TYR A 512 16.80 0.21 24.28
C TYR A 512 18.15 -0.28 24.81
N TYR A 513 18.26 -1.57 25.10
CA TYR A 513 19.53 -2.24 25.37
C TYR A 513 19.94 -3.10 24.19
N THR A 514 21.21 -3.07 23.82
CA THR A 514 21.76 -3.92 22.74
C THR A 514 22.41 -5.19 23.28
N CYS A 515 22.83 -5.17 24.54
CA CYS A 515 23.58 -6.24 25.19
C CYS A 515 23.55 -6.09 26.71
N LEU A 516 23.84 -7.18 27.42
CA LEU A 516 23.74 -7.25 28.87
C LEU A 516 24.97 -6.64 29.57
N LYS A 517 26.17 -7.03 29.15
CA LYS A 517 27.43 -6.70 29.84
C LYS A 517 28.36 -5.89 28.95
N ALA A 518 28.80 -4.73 29.42
CA ALA A 518 29.65 -3.79 28.68
C ALA A 518 30.89 -4.46 28.08
N ALA A 519 31.58 -5.29 28.89
CA ALA A 519 32.79 -6.01 28.49
C ALA A 519 32.58 -7.07 27.39
N GLN A 520 31.34 -7.50 27.16
CA GLN A 520 30.98 -8.53 26.18
C GLN A 520 30.23 -7.97 24.97
N CYS A 521 29.88 -6.69 25.01
CA CYS A 521 29.25 -5.99 23.91
C CYS A 521 30.26 -5.69 22.80
N PRO A 522 29.80 -5.62 21.54
CA PRO A 522 30.56 -4.96 20.49
C PRO A 522 30.97 -3.55 20.93
N LYS A 523 32.20 -3.12 20.59
CA LYS A 523 32.78 -1.84 21.05
C LYS A 523 31.90 -0.63 20.71
N THR A 524 31.22 -0.69 19.57
CA THR A 524 30.29 0.32 19.05
C THR A 524 29.00 0.42 19.86
N LEU A 525 28.67 -0.60 20.65
CA LEU A 525 27.39 -0.73 21.37
C LEU A 525 27.53 -0.71 22.90
N VAL A 526 28.75 -0.55 23.42
CA VAL A 526 29.01 -0.59 24.88
C VAL A 526 28.17 0.41 25.66
N GLN A 527 27.97 1.62 25.11
CA GLN A 527 27.15 2.66 25.72
C GLN A 527 25.66 2.30 25.76
N ASP A 528 25.22 1.38 24.92
CA ASP A 528 23.85 0.86 24.89
C ASP A 528 23.69 -0.44 25.69
N SER A 529 24.73 -0.86 26.41
CA SER A 529 24.64 -2.01 27.31
C SER A 529 23.78 -1.70 28.53
N LYS A 530 23.22 -2.74 29.15
CA LYS A 530 22.44 -2.59 30.39
C LYS A 530 23.26 -2.06 31.57
N GLU A 531 24.56 -2.35 31.61
CA GLU A 531 25.46 -1.89 32.69
C GLU A 531 25.78 -0.40 32.59
N GLU A 532 25.89 0.15 31.38
CA GLU A 532 26.32 1.55 31.15
C GLU A 532 25.15 2.50 30.86
N LYS A 533 24.11 2.03 30.15
CA LYS A 533 22.97 2.87 29.78
C LYS A 533 22.05 3.05 30.98
N ALA A 534 21.36 4.19 31.03
CA ALA A 534 20.36 4.49 32.04
C ALA A 534 19.34 3.35 32.21
N ALA A 535 18.76 3.24 33.41
CA ALA A 535 17.75 2.24 33.68
C ALA A 535 16.52 2.45 32.78
N MET A 536 16.10 1.39 32.09
CA MET A 536 14.87 1.40 31.31
C MET A 536 13.68 1.54 32.26
N ASP A 537 12.76 2.41 31.89
CA ASP A 537 11.50 2.55 32.60
C ASP A 537 10.71 1.25 32.56
N LYS A 538 10.08 0.90 33.68
CA LYS A 538 9.34 -0.36 33.79
C LYS A 538 8.21 -0.45 32.80
N LEU A 539 7.65 0.67 32.34
CA LEU A 539 6.58 0.75 31.36
C LEU A 539 7.09 1.06 29.94
N LEU A 540 8.40 0.95 29.68
CA LEU A 540 9.02 1.23 28.37
C LEU A 540 8.90 2.70 27.91
N ASN A 541 8.55 3.63 28.79
CA ASN A 541 8.33 5.04 28.41
C ASN A 541 9.55 5.69 27.76
N ASN A 542 10.76 5.29 28.19
CA ASN A 542 12.04 5.75 27.63
C ASN A 542 12.62 4.80 26.57
N ALA A 543 11.94 3.71 26.23
CA ALA A 543 12.35 2.83 25.14
C ALA A 543 11.98 3.44 23.78
N PRO A 544 12.68 3.06 22.70
CA PRO A 544 12.28 3.43 21.35
C PRO A 544 10.87 2.91 21.01
N ALA A 545 10.06 3.76 20.38
CA ALA A 545 8.73 3.36 19.88
C ALA A 545 8.82 2.28 18.78
N SER A 546 9.94 2.22 18.06
CA SER A 546 10.12 1.35 16.91
C SER A 546 11.39 0.52 17.06
N TYR A 547 11.31 -0.76 16.71
CA TYR A 547 12.47 -1.64 16.58
C TYR A 547 12.86 -1.76 15.10
N LEU A 548 14.09 -1.37 14.79
CA LEU A 548 14.57 -1.22 13.41
C LEU A 548 14.77 -2.56 12.67
N GLY A 549 14.81 -3.66 13.41
CA GLY A 549 14.62 -5.00 12.87
C GLY A 549 15.81 -5.95 13.03
N ALA A 550 15.51 -7.25 12.98
CA ALA A 550 16.48 -8.33 12.90
C ALA A 550 15.99 -9.42 11.94
N LEU A 551 16.88 -9.89 11.07
CA LEU A 551 16.66 -11.01 10.17
C LEU A 551 17.30 -12.25 10.77
N LEU A 552 16.48 -13.23 11.10
CA LEU A 552 16.91 -14.44 11.80
C LEU A 552 16.68 -15.67 10.92
N ARG A 553 17.64 -16.59 10.94
CA ARG A 553 17.43 -17.98 10.52
C ARG A 553 17.13 -18.81 11.76
N LEU A 554 16.04 -19.57 11.74
CA LEU A 554 15.66 -20.43 12.87
C LEU A 554 16.14 -21.85 12.60
N LYS A 555 17.02 -22.37 13.46
CA LYS A 555 17.50 -23.75 13.34
C LYS A 555 16.37 -24.72 13.67
N PRO A 556 16.19 -25.80 12.90
CA PRO A 556 15.22 -26.84 13.24
C PRO A 556 15.60 -27.50 14.56
N GLY A 557 14.66 -27.56 15.50
CA GLY A 557 14.89 -28.22 16.80
C GLY A 557 14.77 -29.73 16.74
N ARG A 558 15.39 -30.37 17.73
CA ARG A 558 15.21 -31.80 18.00
C ARG A 558 14.03 -31.99 18.95
N ARG A 559 13.01 -32.75 18.54
CA ARG A 559 12.08 -33.36 19.50
C ARG A 559 12.71 -34.62 20.10
N GLN A 560 12.66 -34.75 21.42
CA GLN A 560 12.89 -36.02 22.10
C GLN A 560 11.56 -36.81 22.15
N SER A 561 11.64 -38.08 21.75
CA SER A 561 10.65 -39.17 21.81
C SER A 561 9.55 -39.28 20.72
N GLY A 562 9.77 -40.27 19.84
CA GLY A 562 8.83 -41.32 19.44
C GLY A 562 7.43 -40.96 18.96
N TYR A 563 7.28 -40.58 17.68
CA TYR A 563 6.37 -41.19 16.67
C TYR A 563 6.21 -40.21 15.48
N GLN A 564 6.64 -40.66 14.29
CA GLN A 564 6.49 -40.11 12.93
C GLN A 564 6.69 -38.59 12.70
N GLU A 565 7.72 -38.32 11.89
CA GLU A 565 8.35 -37.03 11.63
C GLU A 565 7.47 -36.04 10.84
N ARG A 566 7.15 -34.92 11.49
CA ARG A 566 7.26 -33.57 10.90
C ARG A 566 8.10 -32.74 11.87
N GLN A 567 9.28 -32.31 11.44
CA GLN A 567 10.17 -31.44 12.22
C GLN A 567 9.65 -30.01 12.15
N ALA A 568 8.85 -29.61 13.13
CA ALA A 568 8.41 -28.22 13.30
C ALA A 568 8.64 -27.81 14.76
N ASP A 569 9.55 -26.86 14.96
CA ASP A 569 9.67 -26.12 16.22
C ASP A 569 8.57 -25.05 16.23
N THR A 570 7.69 -25.12 17.23
CA THR A 570 6.67 -24.10 17.42
C THR A 570 7.15 -23.12 18.48
N PHE A 571 7.47 -21.89 18.07
CA PHE A 571 7.72 -20.79 18.99
C PHE A 571 6.45 -19.98 19.17
N ARG A 572 6.16 -19.58 20.42
CA ARG A 572 5.04 -18.68 20.74
C ARG A 572 5.61 -17.39 21.27
N LEU A 573 5.27 -16.30 20.62
CA LEU A 573 5.69 -14.96 21.00
C LEU A 573 4.51 -14.23 21.63
N ILE A 574 4.81 -13.35 22.58
CA ILE A 574 3.88 -12.33 23.06
C ILE A 574 4.41 -10.95 22.73
N CYS A 575 3.55 -10.16 22.13
CA CYS A 575 3.73 -8.72 22.05
C CYS A 575 3.21 -8.16 23.37
N ILE A 576 4.09 -7.57 24.19
CA ILE A 576 3.62 -6.79 25.35
C ILE A 576 3.60 -5.34 24.91
N ASP A 577 2.40 -4.78 24.83
CA ASP A 577 2.20 -3.37 24.54
C ASP A 577 2.11 -2.55 25.84
N ARG A 578 2.74 -1.36 25.83
CA ARG A 578 2.69 -0.34 26.87
C ARG A 578 2.70 1.06 26.23
#